data_AF-A0A7V4F249-F1
#
_entry.id   AF-A0A7V4F249-F1
#
_cell.length_a   1.000
_cell.length_b   1.000
_cell.length_c   1.000
_cell.angle_alpha   90.00
_cell.angle_beta   90.00
_cell.angle_gamma   90.00
#
_symmetry.space_group_name_H-M   'P 1'
#
loop_
_entity.id
_entity.type
_entity.pdbx_description
1 polymer ?
#
loop_
_entity_poly.entity_id
_entity_poly.type
_entity_poly.pdbx_seq_one_letter_code
_entity_poly.pdbx_strand_id
1 'polypeptide(L)'
;MGKFSKETQKQLIEHARQLYVKGFDADTVASILRISVNTVNRWAREHNFERSKRSQLIALSEIRRSILESYADMLEGKTPKIKPDDAAKYATAFERFSARKQVLTYMYEAFELLTEQYQRNIQKATTKQEKEQALADLQKLRANMDIVLNNLTIEVLGND
;
A
#
# COMPACT_ATOMS: atom_id res chain seq x y z
N MET A 1 -28.14 -20.56 3.77
CA MET A 1 -27.26 -19.41 3.47
C MET A 1 -27.09 -19.35 1.95
N GLY A 2 -27.53 -18.26 1.31
CA GLY A 2 -27.57 -18.14 -0.14
C GLY A 2 -26.17 -18.16 -0.76
N LYS A 3 -26.00 -18.95 -1.82
CA LYS A 3 -24.78 -18.96 -2.63
C LYS A 3 -24.57 -17.55 -3.19
N PHE A 4 -23.46 -16.90 -2.84
CA PHE A 4 -23.03 -15.68 -3.51
C PHE A 4 -22.98 -15.91 -5.04
N SER A 5 -23.33 -14.90 -5.83
CA SER A 5 -23.04 -14.87 -7.26
C SER A 5 -21.55 -15.13 -7.48
N LYS A 6 -21.19 -15.92 -8.51
CA LYS A 6 -19.78 -16.23 -8.84
C LYS A 6 -18.93 -14.97 -8.97
N GLU A 7 -19.52 -13.87 -9.45
CA GLU A 7 -18.84 -12.58 -9.62
C GLU A 7 -18.57 -11.90 -8.27
N THR A 8 -19.57 -11.86 -7.38
CA THR A 8 -19.43 -11.32 -6.02
C THR A 8 -18.41 -12.12 -5.21
N GLN A 9 -18.38 -13.44 -5.39
CA GLN A 9 -17.40 -14.29 -4.73
C GLN A 9 -15.97 -13.97 -5.20
N LYS A 10 -15.76 -13.76 -6.50
CA LYS A 10 -14.46 -13.39 -7.07
C LYS A 10 -13.97 -12.04 -6.55
N GLN A 11 -14.86 -11.05 -6.49
CA GLN A 11 -14.56 -9.73 -5.91
C GLN A 11 -14.19 -9.81 -4.43
N LEU A 12 -14.91 -10.63 -3.64
CA LEU A 12 -14.60 -10.83 -2.22
C LEU A 12 -13.27 -11.55 -2.01
N ILE A 13 -12.93 -12.53 -2.84
CA ILE A 13 -11.63 -13.22 -2.79
C ILE A 13 -10.50 -12.23 -3.09
N GLU A 14 -10.65 -11.40 -4.12
CA GLU A 14 -9.63 -10.41 -4.49
C GLU A 14 -9.47 -9.34 -3.41
N HIS A 15 -10.58 -8.86 -2.84
CA HIS A 15 -10.54 -7.88 -1.76
C HIS A 15 -9.89 -8.46 -0.48
N ALA A 16 -10.17 -9.73 -0.17
CA ALA A 16 -9.51 -10.46 0.91
C ALA A 16 -7.99 -10.59 0.67
N ARG A 17 -7.58 -10.91 -0.57
CA ARG A 17 -6.18 -11.00 -0.97
C ARG A 17 -5.44 -9.68 -0.75
N GLN A 18 -6.04 -8.57 -1.16
CA GLN A 18 -5.44 -7.24 -1.02
C GLN A 18 -5.25 -6.83 0.45
N LEU A 19 -6.25 -7.08 1.31
CA LEU A 19 -6.13 -6.80 2.75
C LEU A 19 -5.06 -7.69 3.40
N TYR A 20 -5.01 -8.96 3.03
CA TYR A 20 -4.00 -9.90 3.54
C TYR A 20 -2.58 -9.48 3.16
N VAL A 21 -2.40 -9.01 1.92
CA VAL A 21 -1.14 -8.48 1.40
C VAL A 21 -0.72 -7.18 2.11
N LYS A 22 -1.68 -6.33 2.51
CA LYS A 22 -1.46 -5.13 3.35
C LYS A 22 -1.08 -5.45 4.81
N GLY A 23 -1.02 -6.72 5.19
CA GLY A 23 -0.54 -7.17 6.50
C GLY A 23 -1.63 -7.44 7.54
N PHE A 24 -2.90 -7.31 7.19
CA PHE A 24 -4.01 -7.67 8.08
C PHE A 24 -4.08 -9.19 8.29
N ASP A 25 -4.36 -9.63 9.52
CA ASP A 25 -4.59 -11.04 9.85
C ASP A 25 -5.97 -11.53 9.37
N ALA A 26 -6.17 -12.86 9.37
CA ALA A 26 -7.39 -13.47 8.84
C ALA A 26 -8.65 -13.05 9.61
N ASP A 27 -8.54 -12.81 10.92
CA ASP A 27 -9.63 -12.36 11.79
C ASP A 27 -10.06 -10.92 11.46
N THR A 28 -9.10 -10.04 11.22
CA THR A 28 -9.34 -8.65 10.81
C THR A 28 -9.94 -8.60 9.41
N VAL A 29 -9.42 -9.39 8.46
CA VAL A 29 -9.96 -9.48 7.09
C VAL A 29 -11.40 -10.00 7.10
N ALA A 30 -11.69 -11.02 7.91
CA ALA A 30 -13.02 -11.58 8.07
C ALA A 30 -14.02 -10.56 8.63
N SER A 31 -13.57 -9.75 9.60
CA SER A 31 -14.37 -8.69 10.22
C SER A 31 -14.70 -7.57 9.22
N ILE A 32 -13.72 -7.14 8.42
CA ILE A 32 -13.89 -6.10 7.39
C ILE A 32 -14.86 -6.57 6.30
N LEU A 33 -14.71 -7.82 5.84
CA LEU A 33 -15.50 -8.38 4.75
C LEU A 33 -16.83 -9.00 5.20
N ARG A 34 -17.10 -9.04 6.51
CA ARG A 34 -18.28 -9.66 7.14
C ARG A 34 -18.49 -11.11 6.69
N ILE A 35 -17.40 -11.87 6.61
CA ILE A 35 -17.40 -13.31 6.28
C ILE A 35 -16.75 -14.10 7.40
N SER A 36 -16.89 -15.42 7.38
CA SER A 36 -16.25 -16.26 8.40
C SER A 36 -14.72 -16.28 8.24
N VAL A 37 -14.01 -16.30 9.36
CA VAL A 37 -12.54 -16.48 9.41
C VAL A 37 -12.12 -17.77 8.69
N ASN A 38 -12.93 -18.82 8.81
CA ASN A 38 -12.73 -20.09 8.09
C ASN A 38 -12.77 -19.91 6.56
N THR A 39 -13.63 -19.02 6.05
CA THR A 39 -13.70 -18.67 4.63
C THR A 39 -12.41 -17.97 4.17
N VAL A 40 -11.92 -17.01 4.96
CA VAL A 40 -10.67 -16.29 4.66
C VAL A 40 -9.46 -17.24 4.68
N ASN A 41 -9.37 -18.10 5.70
CA ASN A 41 -8.30 -19.10 5.82
C ASN A 41 -8.32 -20.10 4.66
N ARG A 42 -9.51 -20.52 4.22
CA ARG A 42 -9.66 -21.37 3.04
C ARG A 42 -9.16 -20.66 1.79
N TRP A 43 -9.58 -19.41 1.55
CA TRP A 43 -9.13 -18.63 0.40
C TRP A 43 -7.63 -18.34 0.44
N ALA A 44 -7.06 -18.08 1.61
CA ALA A 44 -5.63 -17.86 1.77
C ALA A 44 -4.79 -19.06 1.31
N ARG A 45 -5.30 -20.28 1.53
CA ARG A 45 -4.69 -21.53 1.06
C ARG A 45 -4.96 -21.78 -0.43
N GLU A 46 -6.22 -21.70 -0.86
CA GLU A 46 -6.65 -22.01 -2.24
C GLU A 46 -6.07 -21.02 -3.27
N HIS A 47 -5.92 -19.75 -2.90
CA HIS A 47 -5.45 -18.68 -3.78
C HIS A 47 -4.06 -18.15 -3.41
N ASN A 48 -3.31 -18.87 -2.57
CA ASN A 48 -1.92 -18.58 -2.23
C ASN A 48 -1.69 -17.12 -1.77
N PHE A 49 -2.49 -16.62 -0.82
CA PHE A 49 -2.33 -15.25 -0.31
C PHE A 49 -0.96 -15.03 0.30
N GLU A 50 -0.40 -16.05 0.97
CA GLU A 50 0.97 -16.03 1.50
C GLU A 50 2.04 -15.92 0.42
N ARG A 51 1.81 -16.46 -0.78
CA ARG A 51 2.70 -16.21 -1.92
C ARG A 51 2.57 -14.76 -2.39
N SER A 52 1.36 -14.20 -2.45
CA SER A 52 1.16 -12.79 -2.83
C SER A 52 1.80 -11.82 -1.83
N LYS A 53 1.64 -12.09 -0.53
CA LYS A 53 2.25 -11.34 0.58
C LYS A 53 3.78 -11.44 0.54
N ARG A 54 4.31 -12.66 0.38
CA ARG A 54 5.74 -12.88 0.17
C ARG A 54 6.24 -12.21 -1.10
N SER A 55 5.54 -12.28 -2.24
CA SER A 55 5.95 -11.62 -3.49
C SER A 55 6.08 -10.10 -3.34
N GLN A 56 5.23 -9.42 -2.57
CA GLN A 56 5.41 -7.98 -2.27
C GLN A 56 6.63 -7.68 -1.38
N LEU A 57 6.93 -8.55 -0.39
CA LEU A 57 8.06 -8.39 0.53
C LEU A 57 9.41 -8.84 -0.08
N ILE A 58 9.38 -9.91 -0.89
CA ILE A 58 10.49 -10.50 -1.64
C ILE A 58 10.93 -9.55 -2.76
N ALA A 59 10.00 -8.89 -3.45
CA ALA A 59 10.32 -8.06 -4.60
C ALA A 59 11.29 -6.90 -4.30
N LEU A 60 11.30 -6.30 -3.11
CA LEU A 60 12.17 -5.14 -2.85
C LEU A 60 13.54 -5.52 -2.31
N SER A 61 13.58 -6.45 -1.37
CA SER A 61 14.81 -6.85 -0.68
C SER A 61 15.66 -7.77 -1.55
N GLU A 62 15.04 -8.72 -2.28
CA GLU A 62 15.77 -9.61 -3.17
C GLU A 62 16.17 -8.95 -4.49
N ILE A 63 15.38 -8.03 -5.04
CA ILE A 63 15.82 -7.24 -6.23
C ILE A 63 17.01 -6.37 -5.85
N ARG A 64 16.95 -5.67 -4.70
CA ARG A 64 18.09 -4.90 -4.20
C ARG A 64 19.31 -5.80 -3.98
N ARG A 65 19.13 -6.96 -3.34
CA ARG A 65 20.23 -7.93 -3.12
C ARG A 65 20.81 -8.43 -4.44
N SER A 66 19.96 -8.76 -5.41
CA SER A 66 20.36 -9.29 -6.72
C SER A 66 21.10 -8.26 -7.58
N ILE A 67 20.69 -6.99 -7.54
CA ILE A 67 21.40 -5.88 -8.18
C ILE A 67 22.78 -5.69 -7.55
N LEU A 68 22.86 -5.67 -6.21
CA LEU A 68 24.12 -5.50 -5.48
C LEU A 68 25.07 -6.70 -5.65
N GLU A 69 24.56 -7.93 -5.60
CA GLU A 69 25.32 -9.16 -5.90
C GLU A 69 25.86 -9.11 -7.34
N SER A 70 25.02 -8.74 -8.31
CA SER A 70 25.44 -8.66 -9.72
C SER A 70 26.50 -7.57 -9.93
N TYR A 71 26.44 -6.45 -9.21
CA TYR A 71 27.46 -5.40 -9.25
C TYR A 71 28.78 -5.85 -8.62
N ALA A 72 28.71 -6.57 -7.48
CA ALA A 72 29.87 -7.16 -6.83
C ALA A 72 30.54 -8.20 -7.73
N ASP A 73 29.77 -9.07 -8.39
CA ASP A 73 30.28 -10.06 -9.34
C ASP A 73 31.04 -9.40 -10.50
N MET A 74 30.56 -8.26 -11.03
CA MET A 74 31.27 -7.51 -12.07
C MET A 74 32.61 -6.95 -11.57
N LEU A 75 32.67 -6.41 -10.35
CA LEU A 75 33.90 -5.87 -9.76
C LEU A 75 34.95 -6.97 -9.53
N GLU A 76 34.50 -8.19 -9.26
CA GLU A 76 35.35 -9.37 -9.06
C GLU A 76 35.70 -10.11 -10.37
N GLY A 77 35.28 -9.58 -11.53
CA GLY A 77 35.52 -10.19 -12.84
C GLY A 77 34.71 -11.47 -13.11
N LYS A 78 33.66 -11.72 -12.34
CA LYS A 78 32.74 -12.85 -12.48
C LYS A 78 31.58 -12.49 -13.42
N THR A 79 30.98 -13.51 -14.04
CA THR A 79 29.80 -13.30 -14.88
C THR A 79 28.59 -12.97 -14.00
N PRO A 80 27.98 -11.79 -14.12
CA PRO A 80 26.88 -11.39 -13.25
C PRO A 80 25.62 -12.23 -13.52
N LYS A 81 24.83 -12.48 -12.48
CA LYS A 81 23.52 -13.18 -12.58
C LYS A 81 22.55 -12.48 -13.52
N ILE A 82 22.63 -11.15 -13.60
CA ILE A 82 21.77 -10.32 -14.44
C ILE A 82 22.65 -9.62 -15.47
N LYS A 83 22.21 -9.59 -16.73
CA LYS A 83 22.93 -8.87 -17.79
C LYS A 83 22.98 -7.36 -17.46
N PRO A 84 24.04 -6.64 -17.87
CA PRO A 84 24.18 -5.21 -17.59
C PRO A 84 22.98 -4.35 -18.06
N ASP A 85 22.39 -4.68 -19.22
CA ASP A 85 21.22 -3.99 -19.76
C ASP A 85 19.96 -4.20 -18.90
N ASP A 86 19.77 -5.42 -18.39
CA ASP A 86 18.65 -5.74 -17.51
C ASP A 86 18.85 -5.14 -16.12
N ALA A 87 20.10 -5.10 -15.61
CA ALA A 87 20.45 -4.43 -14.37
C ALA A 87 20.16 -2.92 -14.42
N ALA A 88 20.44 -2.24 -15.54
CA ALA A 88 20.10 -0.83 -15.75
C ALA A 88 18.57 -0.60 -15.78
N LYS A 89 17.81 -1.50 -16.40
CA LYS A 89 16.34 -1.45 -16.39
C LYS A 89 15.76 -1.67 -15.00
N TYR A 90 16.29 -2.63 -14.24
CA TYR A 90 15.87 -2.88 -12.86
C TYR A 90 16.26 -1.74 -11.92
N ALA A 91 17.45 -1.16 -12.06
CA ALA A 91 17.86 0.02 -11.31
C ALA A 91 16.95 1.22 -11.61
N THR A 92 16.62 1.45 -12.90
CA THR A 92 15.71 2.53 -13.31
C THR A 92 14.28 2.31 -12.79
N ALA A 93 13.77 1.07 -12.88
CA ALA A 93 12.47 0.71 -12.34
C ALA A 93 12.44 0.85 -10.81
N PHE A 94 13.54 0.47 -10.14
CA PHE A 94 13.71 0.60 -8.70
C PHE A 94 13.82 2.06 -8.24
N GLU A 95 14.56 2.91 -8.96
CA GLU A 95 14.61 4.35 -8.70
C GLU A 95 13.23 5.00 -8.88
N ARG A 96 12.50 4.67 -9.95
CA ARG A 96 11.13 5.17 -10.17
C ARG A 96 10.16 4.68 -9.10
N PHE A 97 10.26 3.42 -8.69
CA PHE A 97 9.43 2.84 -7.65
C PHE A 97 9.75 3.42 -6.26
N SER A 98 11.04 3.60 -5.95
CA SER A 98 11.53 4.24 -4.73
C SER A 98 11.12 5.71 -4.66
N ALA A 99 11.22 6.45 -5.77
CA ALA A 99 10.80 7.85 -5.87
C ALA A 99 9.28 7.99 -5.65
N ARG A 100 8.47 7.12 -6.28
CA ARG A 100 7.01 7.13 -6.09
C ARG A 100 6.60 6.81 -4.65
N LYS A 101 7.32 5.88 -3.98
CA LYS A 101 7.09 5.56 -2.56
C LYS A 101 7.55 6.68 -1.61
N GLN A 102 8.65 7.36 -1.93
CA GLN A 102 9.10 8.54 -1.21
C GLN A 102 8.09 9.69 -1.33
N VAL A 103 7.56 9.95 -2.54
CA VAL A 103 6.50 10.94 -2.76
C VAL A 103 5.26 10.61 -1.91
N LEU A 104 4.84 9.34 -1.90
CA LEU A 104 3.72 8.89 -1.08
C LEU A 104 3.98 9.15 0.42
N THR A 105 5.20 8.86 0.90
CA THR A 105 5.61 9.04 2.30
C THR A 105 5.63 10.51 2.69
N TYR A 106 6.26 11.37 1.88
CA TYR A 106 6.29 12.82 2.13
C TYR A 106 4.90 13.45 2.08
N MET A 107 4.01 12.94 1.22
CA MET A 107 2.63 13.40 1.18
C MET A 107 1.86 13.03 2.46
N TYR A 108 2.06 11.82 3.00
CA TYR A 108 1.51 11.42 4.30
C TYR A 108 2.03 12.31 5.43
N GLU A 109 3.35 12.53 5.51
CA GLU A 109 3.94 13.39 6.54
C GLU A 109 3.43 14.84 6.46
N ALA A 110 3.37 15.42 5.24
CA ALA A 110 2.83 16.76 5.04
C ALA A 110 1.35 16.86 5.45
N PHE A 111 0.58 15.80 5.20
CA PHE A 111 -0.84 15.74 5.59
C PHE A 111 -1.05 15.62 7.10
N GLU A 112 -0.23 14.82 7.79
CA GLU A 112 -0.27 14.75 9.25
C GLU A 112 0.09 16.09 9.88
N LEU A 113 1.14 16.75 9.40
CA LEU A 113 1.51 18.11 9.86
C LEU A 113 0.38 19.13 9.63
N LEU A 114 -0.31 19.04 8.49
CA LEU A 114 -1.46 19.89 8.22
C LEU A 114 -2.63 19.57 9.16
N THR A 115 -2.90 18.29 9.41
CA THR A 115 -3.92 17.84 10.35
C THR A 115 -3.65 18.33 11.78
N GLU A 116 -2.40 18.25 12.23
CA GLU A 116 -1.97 18.81 13.52
C GLU A 116 -2.21 20.33 13.59
N GLN A 117 -1.94 21.06 12.50
CA GLN A 117 -2.20 22.50 12.46
C GLN A 117 -3.69 22.81 12.59
N TYR A 118 -4.57 22.04 11.94
CA TYR A 118 -6.02 22.19 12.10
C TYR A 118 -6.50 21.82 13.52
N GLN A 119 -5.91 20.80 14.15
CA GLN A 119 -6.18 20.49 15.54
C GLN A 119 -5.77 21.62 16.48
N ARG A 120 -4.64 22.28 16.23
CA ARG A 120 -4.22 23.47 16.97
C ARG A 120 -5.19 24.63 16.78
N ASN A 121 -5.74 24.82 15.58
CA ASN A 121 -6.75 25.85 15.32
C ASN A 121 -8.02 25.59 16.14
N ILE A 122 -8.47 24.34 16.24
CA ILE A 122 -9.61 23.93 17.09
C ILE A 122 -9.34 24.22 18.58
N GLN A 123 -8.12 23.96 19.04
CA GLN A 123 -7.71 24.21 20.44
C GLN A 123 -7.57 25.70 20.77
N LYS A 124 -7.19 26.52 19.79
CA LYS A 124 -7.02 27.98 19.94
C LYS A 124 -8.31 28.77 19.72
N ALA A 125 -9.35 28.14 19.15
CA ALA A 125 -10.64 28.78 18.94
C ALA A 125 -11.25 29.21 20.29
N THR A 126 -11.57 30.50 20.38
CA THR A 126 -12.10 31.11 21.60
C THR A 126 -13.62 31.16 21.63
N THR A 127 -14.25 31.13 20.47
CA THR A 127 -15.71 31.12 20.34
C THR A 127 -16.23 29.78 19.84
N LYS A 128 -17.50 29.48 20.15
CA LYS A 128 -18.17 28.27 19.67
C LYS A 128 -18.20 28.21 18.13
N GLN A 129 -18.45 29.34 17.49
CA GLN A 129 -18.54 29.45 16.03
C GLN A 129 -17.18 29.20 15.35
N GLU A 130 -16.07 29.76 15.88
CA GLU A 130 -14.72 29.49 15.39
C GLU A 130 -14.35 28.00 15.51
N LYS A 131 -14.75 27.37 16.62
CA LYS A 131 -14.47 25.96 16.88
C LYS A 131 -15.24 25.04 15.92
N GLU A 132 -16.51 25.36 15.67
CA GLU A 132 -17.36 24.65 14.70
C GLU A 132 -16.82 24.80 13.26
N GLN A 133 -16.36 26.00 12.89
CA GLN A 133 -15.76 26.24 11.58
C GLN A 133 -14.45 25.46 11.42
N ALA A 134 -13.55 25.50 12.40
CA ALA A 134 -12.28 24.78 12.35
C ALA A 134 -12.48 23.25 12.29
N LEU A 135 -13.51 22.72 12.95
CA LEU A 135 -13.92 21.31 12.84
C LEU A 135 -14.43 20.97 11.43
N ALA A 136 -15.28 21.82 10.85
CA ALA A 136 -15.80 21.62 9.50
C ALA A 136 -14.69 21.62 8.45
N ASP A 137 -13.69 22.50 8.60
CA ASP A 137 -12.56 22.56 7.68
C ASP A 137 -11.66 21.33 7.80
N LEU A 138 -11.40 20.83 9.01
CA LEU A 138 -10.68 19.58 9.23
C LEU A 138 -11.41 18.37 8.61
N GLN A 139 -12.73 18.30 8.73
CA GLN A 139 -13.54 17.24 8.13
C GLN A 139 -13.46 17.24 6.60
N LYS A 140 -13.60 18.42 5.98
CA LYS A 140 -13.47 18.58 4.52
C LYS A 140 -12.06 18.22 4.05
N LEU A 141 -11.04 18.65 4.78
CA LEU A 141 -9.64 18.34 4.48
C LEU A 141 -9.40 16.82 4.47
N ARG A 142 -9.88 16.09 5.49
CA ARG A 142 -9.77 14.63 5.56
C ARG A 142 -10.47 13.92 4.41
N ALA A 143 -11.71 14.32 4.10
CA ALA A 143 -12.45 13.74 2.98
C ALA A 143 -11.74 13.94 1.63
N ASN A 144 -11.16 15.11 1.40
CA ASN A 144 -10.39 15.39 0.18
C ASN A 144 -9.07 14.60 0.13
N MET A 145 -8.42 14.40 1.27
CA MET A 145 -7.21 13.61 1.33
C MET A 145 -7.46 12.14 1.01
N ASP A 146 -8.57 11.56 1.46
CA ASP A 146 -8.93 10.19 1.10
C ASP A 146 -9.09 10.01 -0.42
N ILE A 147 -9.60 11.03 -1.12
CA ILE A 147 -9.70 11.05 -2.58
C ILE A 147 -8.31 11.08 -3.22
N VAL A 148 -7.44 11.99 -2.75
CA VAL A 148 -6.07 12.13 -3.27
C VAL A 148 -5.28 10.85 -3.01
N LEU A 149 -5.39 10.26 -1.82
CA LEU A 149 -4.73 9.01 -1.45
C LEU A 149 -5.20 7.84 -2.30
N ASN A 150 -6.51 7.71 -2.53
CA ASN A 150 -7.03 6.68 -3.41
C ASN A 150 -6.50 6.83 -4.83
N ASN A 151 -6.49 8.05 -5.37
CA ASN A 151 -5.97 8.32 -6.72
C ASN A 151 -4.46 8.02 -6.82
N LEU A 152 -3.67 8.49 -5.86
CA LEU A 152 -2.22 8.26 -5.84
C LEU A 152 -1.89 6.78 -5.62
N THR A 153 -2.68 6.08 -4.81
CA THR A 153 -2.55 4.63 -4.60
C THR A 153 -2.86 3.86 -5.89
N ILE A 154 -3.90 4.25 -6.64
CA ILE A 154 -4.23 3.68 -7.95
C ILE A 154 -3.11 3.99 -8.97
N GLU A 155 -2.57 5.20 -8.99
CA GLU A 155 -1.52 5.60 -9.93
C GLU A 155 -0.18 4.88 -9.64
N VAL A 156 0.15 4.70 -8.36
CA VAL A 156 1.41 4.09 -7.91
C VAL A 156 1.34 2.55 -7.94
N LEU A 157 0.18 1.96 -7.63
CA LEU A 157 0.02 0.50 -7.50
C LEU A 157 -0.85 -0.16 -8.59
N GLY A 158 -1.56 0.62 -9.41
CA GLY A 158 -2.52 0.15 -10.41
C GLY A 158 -2.07 0.31 -11.86
N ASN A 159 -0.82 0.71 -12.11
CA ASN A 159 -0.20 0.60 -13.44
C ASN A 159 0.45 -0.79 -13.59
N ASP A 160 -0.38 -1.80 -13.79
CA ASP A 160 -0.09 -3.01 -14.58
C ASP A 160 -1.01 -3.01 -15.81
#